data_AF-A0A354U425-F1
#
_entry.id   AF-A0A354U425-F1
#
_cell.length_a   1.000
_cell.length_b   1.000
_cell.length_c   1.000
_cell.angle_alpha   90.00
_cell.angle_beta   90.00
_cell.angle_gamma   90.00
#
_symmetry.space_group_name_H-M   'P 1'
#
loop_
_entity.id
_entity.type
_entity.pdbx_description
1 polymer ?
#
loop_
_entity_poly.entity_id
_entity_poly.type
_entity_poly.pdbx_seq_one_letter_code
_entity_poly.pdbx_strand_id
1 'polypeptide(L)'
;MFNRLKSFFRVRTPPKVVQARFDAAQTTRDNHRHWAAADHLSADMEASPEVRRTLRMRSRYEISNNSYAKGLVQMLANDTIGTGPRLQMLSSDESFNDEIETSFMRWAEAVHLPSKLRTMRMARCQDGEAFAILATNPKIRHPVKLDLTLVEADRISGELRWLEDDRSVDGVCFDQWGNPVSYRVLKHHPGDVRYMPGDEAVLVPAEYMIHIFRQDRPGLHRGVPELTAALPLFAQLRRYNLAVLSAAEAAADFAAILYTDAPPNGETDEVEPMDSIPLERNMMLTVPAGWKMGQLDPKQPASNHSEFVKIILSEIARCAVTTYGTLAGDFSGHNYASGRLDNQIYHKSILVDRSFWESEVLNRIFEVWFREYRLTAMLPFTPERHTWFWDGFPHVDPGKEATAQEKRLANNTTTLAAECAKDGRDYMSVLHQRAKELKLMRNLGIPVTGEQFTETSTEPENDGSEPKE
;
A
#
# COMPACT_ATOMS: atom_id res chain seq x y z
N MET A 1 -22.50 35.82 57.37
CA MET A 1 -22.39 34.35 57.12
C MET A 1 -23.60 33.97 56.27
N PHE A 2 -23.39 33.41 55.07
CA PHE A 2 -24.36 33.18 53.96
C PHE A 2 -24.41 34.25 52.85
N ASN A 3 -23.41 34.24 51.97
CA ASN A 3 -23.54 34.67 50.57
C ASN A 3 -22.47 34.01 49.68
N ARG A 4 -22.29 32.68 49.81
CA ARG A 4 -21.37 31.88 48.96
C ARG A 4 -21.95 30.49 48.64
N LEU A 5 -23.15 30.43 48.06
CA LEU A 5 -23.76 29.13 47.66
C LEU A 5 -24.71 29.20 46.45
N LYS A 6 -24.48 30.13 45.51
CA LYS A 6 -25.27 30.23 44.26
C LYS A 6 -24.38 30.21 43.00
N SER A 7 -23.51 29.20 42.83
CA SER A 7 -22.85 28.99 41.53
C SER A 7 -22.73 27.52 41.09
N PHE A 8 -23.52 26.60 41.64
CA PHE A 8 -23.44 25.17 41.28
C PHE A 8 -24.49 24.67 40.28
N PHE A 9 -25.41 25.52 39.82
CA PHE A 9 -26.34 25.14 38.75
C PHE A 9 -26.07 25.94 37.48
N ARG A 10 -25.03 25.52 36.77
CA ARG A 10 -24.90 25.81 35.34
C ARG A 10 -26.09 25.13 34.67
N VAL A 11 -27.12 25.91 34.33
CA VAL A 11 -28.26 25.46 33.55
C VAL A 11 -27.69 24.89 32.25
N ARG A 12 -27.65 23.55 32.14
CA ARG A 12 -27.40 22.89 30.85
C ARG A 12 -28.61 23.23 29.99
N THR A 13 -28.45 24.18 29.08
CA THR A 13 -29.41 24.42 28.01
C THR A 13 -29.74 23.06 27.39
N PRO A 14 -31.02 22.64 27.32
CA PRO A 14 -31.35 21.36 26.71
C PRO A 14 -30.82 21.36 25.28
N PRO A 15 -30.24 20.23 24.79
CA PRO A 15 -29.75 20.17 23.43
C PRO A 15 -30.89 20.52 22.48
N LYS A 16 -30.65 21.46 21.56
CA LYS A 16 -31.64 21.82 20.54
C LYS A 16 -31.94 20.56 19.72
N VAL A 17 -33.19 20.12 19.73
CA VAL A 17 -33.65 19.03 18.88
C VAL A 17 -33.61 19.55 17.44
N VAL A 18 -32.73 18.97 16.63
CA VAL A 18 -32.63 19.29 15.20
C VAL A 18 -33.87 18.75 14.50
N GLN A 19 -34.76 19.63 14.05
CA GLN A 19 -35.85 19.28 13.14
C GLN A 19 -35.35 19.42 11.70
N ALA A 20 -34.94 18.30 11.10
CA ALA A 20 -34.45 18.25 9.72
C ALA A 20 -35.29 17.28 8.88
N ARG A 21 -35.40 17.58 7.58
CA ARG A 21 -36.06 16.72 6.58
C ARG A 21 -35.31 15.40 6.32
N PHE A 22 -34.02 15.36 6.63
CA PHE A 22 -33.21 14.15 6.50
C PHE A 22 -33.25 13.38 7.82
N ASP A 23 -33.81 12.18 7.82
CA ASP A 23 -33.96 11.34 9.03
C ASP A 23 -32.62 11.08 9.72
N ALA A 24 -31.53 10.96 8.95
CA ALA A 24 -30.18 10.76 9.48
C ALA A 24 -29.62 11.97 10.28
N ALA A 25 -30.16 13.18 10.07
CA ALA A 25 -29.76 14.37 10.82
C ALA A 25 -30.51 14.52 12.16
N GLN A 26 -31.52 13.69 12.42
CA GLN A 26 -32.24 13.69 13.68
C GLN A 26 -31.53 12.77 14.68
N THR A 27 -31.24 13.30 15.88
CA THR A 27 -30.73 12.47 16.98
C THR A 27 -31.90 11.92 17.80
N THR A 28 -32.13 10.62 17.71
CA THR A 28 -33.14 9.87 18.46
C THR A 28 -32.49 9.09 19.61
N ARG A 29 -33.30 8.55 20.52
CA ARG A 29 -32.82 7.69 21.60
C ARG A 29 -32.07 6.47 21.08
N ASP A 30 -32.48 5.95 19.92
CA ASP A 30 -31.93 4.72 19.33
C ASP A 30 -30.61 4.98 18.60
N ASN A 31 -30.45 6.14 17.95
CA ASN A 31 -29.25 6.44 17.16
C ASN A 31 -28.19 7.29 17.89
N HIS A 32 -28.49 7.86 19.07
CA HIS A 32 -27.54 8.72 19.79
C HIS A 32 -26.22 7.99 20.12
N ARG A 33 -26.27 6.69 20.43
CA ARG A 33 -25.05 5.90 20.68
C ARG A 33 -24.26 5.62 19.39
N HIS A 34 -24.96 5.44 18.27
CA HIS A 34 -24.35 5.12 16.98
C HIS A 34 -23.53 6.31 16.45
N TRP A 35 -24.08 7.52 16.53
CA TRP A 35 -23.41 8.76 16.10
C TRP A 35 -22.70 9.51 17.25
N ALA A 36 -22.45 8.86 18.38
CA ALA A 36 -21.87 9.52 19.57
C ALA A 36 -20.48 10.14 19.32
N ALA A 37 -19.74 9.60 18.36
CA ALA A 37 -18.42 10.07 17.95
C ALA A 37 -18.46 10.95 16.68
N ALA A 38 -19.63 11.22 16.10
CA ALA A 38 -19.74 12.14 14.98
C ALA A 38 -19.43 13.57 15.46
N ASP A 39 -18.59 14.27 14.72
CA ASP A 39 -18.15 15.61 15.07
C ASP A 39 -18.39 16.62 13.92
N HIS A 40 -18.01 17.87 14.17
CA HIS A 40 -18.10 18.98 13.23
C HIS A 40 -16.74 19.68 13.06
N LEU A 41 -15.64 18.97 13.34
CA LEU A 41 -14.29 19.51 13.33
C LEU A 41 -13.84 19.83 11.91
N SER A 42 -12.88 20.74 11.77
CA SER A 42 -12.11 20.90 10.53
C SER A 42 -11.26 19.65 10.27
N ALA A 43 -10.79 19.47 9.04
CA ALA A 43 -10.03 18.28 8.65
C ALA A 43 -8.75 18.11 9.50
N ASP A 44 -8.00 19.18 9.75
CA ASP A 44 -6.79 19.13 10.58
C ASP A 44 -7.07 18.93 12.08
N MET A 45 -8.22 19.38 12.58
CA MET A 45 -8.61 19.15 13.98
C MET A 45 -9.11 17.72 14.22
N GLU A 46 -9.89 17.18 13.28
CA GLU A 46 -10.28 15.77 13.25
C GLU A 46 -9.04 14.88 13.24
N ALA A 47 -8.08 15.20 12.36
CA ALA A 47 -6.80 14.55 12.28
C ALA A 47 -5.74 15.24 13.16
N SER A 48 -6.04 15.71 14.37
CA SER A 48 -5.06 16.42 15.22
C SER A 48 -3.76 15.63 15.46
N PRO A 49 -2.63 16.28 15.86
CA PRO A 49 -1.36 15.59 16.10
C PRO A 49 -1.47 14.40 17.05
N GLU A 50 -2.28 14.53 18.11
CA GLU A 50 -2.53 13.46 19.09
C GLU A 50 -3.32 12.28 18.51
N VAL A 51 -4.33 12.58 17.68
CA VAL A 51 -5.13 11.57 16.96
C VAL A 51 -4.23 10.82 15.98
N ARG A 52 -3.49 11.53 15.13
CA ARG A 52 -2.55 10.91 14.17
C ARG A 52 -1.50 10.07 14.87
N ARG A 53 -0.89 10.58 15.95
CA ARG A 53 0.06 9.80 16.76
C ARG A 53 -0.56 8.49 17.26
N THR A 54 -1.76 8.55 17.80
CA THR A 54 -2.47 7.34 18.27
C THR A 54 -2.76 6.36 17.13
N LEU A 55 -3.25 6.85 15.98
CA LEU A 55 -3.51 6.02 14.81
C LEU A 55 -2.23 5.37 14.27
N ARG A 56 -1.13 6.13 14.15
CA ARG A 56 0.17 5.61 13.73
C ARG A 56 0.68 4.50 14.64
N MET A 57 0.67 4.72 15.96
CA MET A 57 1.13 3.70 16.93
C MET A 57 0.30 2.41 16.81
N ARG A 58 -1.03 2.52 16.69
CA ARG A 58 -1.92 1.38 16.53
C ARG A 58 -1.71 0.67 15.19
N SER A 59 -1.59 1.43 14.11
CA SER A 59 -1.35 0.89 12.77
C SER A 59 -0.01 0.14 12.69
N ARG A 60 1.08 0.75 13.19
CA ARG A 60 2.40 0.12 13.34
C ARG A 60 2.30 -1.20 14.12
N TYR A 61 1.61 -1.19 15.27
CA TYR A 61 1.39 -2.40 16.06
C TYR A 61 0.65 -3.48 15.28
N GLU A 62 -0.47 -3.13 14.63
CA GLU A 62 -1.28 -4.09 13.87
C GLU A 62 -0.49 -4.67 12.70
N ILE A 63 0.26 -3.87 11.96
CA ILE A 63 1.07 -4.32 10.82
C ILE A 63 2.24 -5.20 11.27
N SER A 64 2.84 -4.95 12.43
CA SER A 64 3.90 -5.81 12.97
C SER A 64 3.38 -7.17 13.49
N ASN A 65 2.11 -7.24 13.92
CA ASN A 65 1.55 -8.42 14.61
C ASN A 65 0.47 -9.17 13.81
N ASN A 66 0.09 -8.70 12.63
CA ASN A 66 -0.93 -9.32 11.78
C ASN A 66 -0.36 -9.65 10.39
N SER A 67 -0.36 -10.93 10.02
CA SER A 67 0.16 -11.40 8.73
C SER A 67 -0.61 -10.83 7.54
N TYR A 68 -1.94 -10.70 7.62
CA TYR A 68 -2.75 -10.09 6.57
C TYR A 68 -2.44 -8.60 6.43
N ALA A 69 -2.32 -7.87 7.54
CA ALA A 69 -1.96 -6.45 7.49
C ALA A 69 -0.56 -6.24 6.91
N LYS A 70 0.42 -7.03 7.35
CA LYS A 70 1.80 -6.99 6.85
C LYS A 70 1.86 -7.32 5.35
N GLY A 71 1.18 -8.39 4.94
CA GLY A 71 1.08 -8.83 3.56
C GLY A 71 0.46 -7.76 2.67
N LEU A 72 -0.67 -7.16 3.10
CA LEU A 72 -1.35 -6.09 2.39
C LEU A 72 -0.44 -4.87 2.15
N VAL A 73 0.22 -4.38 3.20
CA VAL A 73 1.11 -3.21 3.09
C VAL A 73 2.30 -3.50 2.16
N GLN A 74 2.89 -4.70 2.27
CA GLN A 74 3.99 -5.11 1.40
C GLN A 74 3.54 -5.25 -0.05
N MET A 75 2.36 -5.83 -0.29
CA MET A 75 1.75 -6.01 -1.60
C MET A 75 1.49 -4.65 -2.25
N LEU A 76 0.86 -3.70 -1.55
CA LEU A 76 0.62 -2.35 -2.07
C LEU A 76 1.94 -1.66 -2.48
N ALA A 77 3.00 -1.80 -1.68
CA ALA A 77 4.30 -1.22 -2.01
C ALA A 77 4.95 -1.89 -3.23
N ASN A 78 4.89 -3.22 -3.32
CA ASN A 78 5.44 -3.98 -4.43
C ASN A 78 4.67 -3.74 -5.73
N ASP A 79 3.34 -3.68 -5.68
CA ASP A 79 2.53 -3.52 -6.89
C ASP A 79 2.53 -2.08 -7.39
N THR A 80 2.58 -1.10 -6.47
CA THR A 80 2.67 0.32 -6.84
C THR A 80 4.03 0.66 -7.42
N ILE A 81 5.11 0.36 -6.68
CA ILE A 81 6.47 0.79 -7.05
C ILE A 81 7.18 -0.23 -7.94
N GLY A 82 6.94 -1.53 -7.73
CA GLY A 82 7.59 -2.60 -8.48
C GLY A 82 9.10 -2.58 -8.33
N THR A 83 9.78 -2.81 -9.44
CA THR A 83 11.22 -2.66 -9.64
C THR A 83 11.67 -1.19 -9.74
N GLY A 84 10.72 -0.26 -9.80
CA GLY A 84 10.94 1.18 -9.85
C GLY A 84 10.38 1.81 -11.14
N PRO A 85 10.14 3.13 -11.11
CA PRO A 85 9.76 3.88 -12.31
C PRO A 85 10.96 4.03 -13.24
N ARG A 86 10.70 4.05 -14.55
CA ARG A 86 11.69 4.30 -15.58
C ARG A 86 11.36 5.59 -16.30
N LEU A 87 12.38 6.40 -16.51
CA LEU A 87 12.29 7.69 -17.19
C LEU A 87 12.28 7.44 -18.70
N GLN A 88 11.41 8.15 -19.41
CA GLN A 88 11.48 8.30 -20.86
C GLN A 88 11.46 9.79 -21.21
N MET A 89 12.50 10.25 -21.87
CA MET A 89 12.62 11.61 -22.38
C MET A 89 11.88 11.72 -23.73
N LEU A 90 11.25 12.86 -23.96
CA LEU A 90 10.43 13.11 -25.16
C LEU A 90 10.99 14.29 -25.98
N SER A 91 12.30 14.51 -25.92
CA SER A 91 12.97 15.51 -26.76
C SER A 91 13.08 14.98 -28.20
N SER A 92 13.34 15.88 -29.15
CA SER A 92 13.55 15.50 -30.55
C SER A 92 14.92 14.83 -30.81
N ASP A 93 15.85 14.89 -29.86
CA ASP A 93 17.18 14.31 -29.98
C ASP A 93 17.24 12.98 -29.21
N GLU A 94 17.19 11.88 -29.94
CA GLU A 94 17.21 10.53 -29.35
C GLU A 94 18.54 10.21 -28.66
N SER A 95 19.66 10.78 -29.13
CA SER A 95 20.96 10.54 -28.49
C SER A 95 21.03 11.19 -27.11
N PHE A 96 20.42 12.37 -26.99
CA PHE A 96 20.26 13.09 -25.75
C PHE A 96 19.28 12.38 -24.79
N ASN A 97 18.17 11.86 -25.32
CA ASN A 97 17.22 11.04 -24.54
C ASN A 97 17.92 9.83 -23.93
N ASP A 98 18.61 9.03 -24.76
CA ASP A 98 19.35 7.84 -24.33
C ASP A 98 20.41 8.14 -23.25
N GLU A 99 21.14 9.25 -23.39
CA GLU A 99 22.17 9.66 -22.42
C GLU A 99 21.57 9.97 -21.04
N ILE A 100 20.49 10.77 -21.02
CA ILE A 100 19.82 11.17 -19.78
C ILE A 100 19.17 9.98 -19.11
N GLU A 101 18.43 9.16 -19.85
CA GLU A 101 17.76 7.97 -19.33
C GLU A 101 18.79 6.99 -18.73
N THR A 102 19.90 6.76 -19.44
CA THR A 102 20.99 5.93 -18.93
C THR A 102 21.61 6.50 -17.67
N SER A 103 21.87 7.81 -17.63
CA SER A 103 22.45 8.46 -16.45
C SER A 103 21.49 8.44 -15.27
N PHE A 104 20.21 8.69 -15.49
CA PHE A 104 19.18 8.65 -14.46
C PHE A 104 19.05 7.24 -13.86
N MET A 105 19.02 6.20 -14.70
CA MET A 105 18.97 4.81 -14.24
C MET A 105 20.19 4.44 -13.38
N ARG A 106 21.40 4.81 -13.81
CA ARG A 106 22.62 4.59 -13.00
C ARG A 106 22.58 5.33 -11.67
N TRP A 107 22.08 6.55 -11.65
CA TRP A 107 21.88 7.29 -10.40
C TRP A 107 20.84 6.61 -9.49
N ALA A 108 19.69 6.21 -10.06
CA ALA A 108 18.61 5.55 -9.33
C ALA A 108 19.10 4.25 -8.66
N GLU A 109 19.95 3.48 -9.34
CA GLU A 109 20.64 2.31 -8.77
C GLU A 109 21.60 2.71 -7.65
N ALA A 110 22.44 3.73 -7.86
CA ALA A 110 23.42 4.18 -6.87
C ALA A 110 22.80 4.67 -5.55
N VAL A 111 21.59 5.24 -5.61
CA VAL A 111 20.85 5.70 -4.42
C VAL A 111 19.83 4.69 -3.90
N HIS A 112 19.69 3.54 -4.56
CA HIS A 112 18.67 2.52 -4.30
C HIS A 112 17.23 3.09 -4.32
N LEU A 113 16.95 3.93 -5.33
CA LEU A 113 15.68 4.66 -5.45
C LEU A 113 14.45 3.76 -5.31
N PRO A 114 14.32 2.60 -5.99
CA PRO A 114 13.12 1.77 -5.88
C PRO A 114 12.87 1.27 -4.45
N SER A 115 13.94 0.92 -3.73
CA SER A 115 13.83 0.49 -2.33
C SER A 115 13.33 1.61 -1.43
N LYS A 116 13.83 2.84 -1.62
CA LYS A 116 13.38 4.01 -0.87
C LYS A 116 11.91 4.33 -1.15
N LEU A 117 11.50 4.30 -2.41
CA LEU A 117 10.10 4.51 -2.82
C LEU A 117 9.17 3.45 -2.23
N ARG A 118 9.56 2.16 -2.23
CA ARG A 118 8.79 1.09 -1.56
C ARG A 118 8.65 1.35 -0.07
N THR A 119 9.73 1.76 0.60
CA THR A 119 9.68 2.15 2.02
C THR A 119 8.74 3.32 2.27
N MET A 120 8.78 4.36 1.43
CA MET A 120 7.85 5.48 1.51
C MET A 120 6.40 5.03 1.26
N ARG A 121 6.14 4.12 0.32
CA ARG A 121 4.78 3.61 0.08
C ARG A 121 4.23 2.81 1.25
N MET A 122 5.08 1.99 1.88
CA MET A 122 4.73 1.28 3.12
C MET A 122 4.46 2.27 4.26
N ALA A 123 5.34 3.26 4.45
CA ALA A 123 5.17 4.30 5.47
C ALA A 123 3.89 5.11 5.24
N ARG A 124 3.57 5.49 4.00
CA ARG A 124 2.30 6.17 3.70
C ARG A 124 1.08 5.32 4.05
N CYS A 125 1.09 4.02 3.78
CA CYS A 125 -0.02 3.14 4.15
C CYS A 125 -0.14 2.99 5.67
N GLN A 126 0.98 2.71 6.34
CA GLN A 126 1.07 2.42 7.76
C GLN A 126 0.87 3.66 8.64
N ASP A 127 1.54 4.76 8.29
CA ASP A 127 1.64 5.97 9.09
C ASP A 127 0.70 7.08 8.58
N GLY A 128 0.19 6.94 7.36
CA GLY A 128 -0.70 7.89 6.67
C GLY A 128 0.00 8.82 5.69
N GLU A 129 1.31 8.99 5.86
CA GLU A 129 2.13 9.91 5.10
C GLU A 129 3.59 9.45 5.10
N ALA A 130 4.36 9.91 4.12
CA ALA A 130 5.80 9.69 4.05
C ALA A 130 6.53 10.95 3.65
N PHE A 131 7.76 11.10 4.16
CA PHE A 131 8.62 12.25 3.91
C PHE A 131 9.99 11.81 3.40
N ALA A 132 10.56 12.59 2.49
CA ALA A 132 11.95 12.47 2.07
C ALA A 132 12.57 13.85 1.86
N ILE A 133 13.76 14.05 2.42
CA ILE A 133 14.57 15.24 2.19
C ILE A 133 15.48 14.98 0.99
N LEU A 134 15.44 15.89 0.02
CA LEU A 134 16.37 15.97 -1.09
C LEU A 134 17.66 16.62 -0.59
N ALA A 135 18.71 15.82 -0.42
CA ALA A 135 19.96 16.24 0.19
C ALA A 135 21.16 15.83 -0.66
N THR A 136 22.21 16.64 -0.65
CA THR A 136 23.48 16.30 -1.32
C THR A 136 24.25 15.28 -0.48
N ASN A 137 24.58 14.14 -1.08
CA ASN A 137 25.42 13.10 -0.49
C ASN A 137 26.70 12.91 -1.31
N PRO A 138 27.85 13.45 -0.85
CA PRO A 138 29.12 13.37 -1.57
C PRO A 138 29.61 11.93 -1.83
N LYS A 139 29.12 10.93 -1.09
CA LYS A 139 29.55 9.53 -1.22
C LYS A 139 28.89 8.79 -2.39
N ILE A 140 27.88 9.38 -3.05
CA ILE A 140 27.24 8.75 -4.20
C ILE A 140 28.25 8.63 -5.35
N ARG A 141 28.33 7.43 -5.95
CA ARG A 141 29.21 7.11 -7.09
C ARG A 141 28.56 7.47 -8.42
N HIS A 142 28.14 8.71 -8.56
CA HIS A 142 27.53 9.29 -9.76
C HIS A 142 27.90 10.78 -9.84
N PRO A 143 27.96 11.41 -11.02
CA PRO A 143 28.22 12.85 -11.13
C PRO A 143 27.22 13.70 -10.32
N VAL A 144 25.93 13.37 -10.43
CA VAL A 144 24.86 13.91 -9.57
C VAL A 144 24.95 13.29 -8.17
N LYS A 145 25.03 14.15 -7.14
CA LYS A 145 25.15 13.84 -5.71
C LYS A 145 23.83 13.97 -4.95
N LEU A 146 22.72 14.26 -5.62
CA LEU A 146 21.39 14.20 -5.03
C LEU A 146 21.09 12.83 -4.40
N ASP A 147 20.60 12.84 -3.17
CA ASP A 147 20.12 11.67 -2.44
C ASP A 147 18.75 11.95 -1.81
N LEU A 148 18.02 10.88 -1.52
CA LEU A 148 16.76 10.91 -0.80
C LEU A 148 16.97 10.39 0.62
N THR A 149 16.87 11.28 1.61
CA THR A 149 16.92 10.92 3.02
C THR A 149 15.49 10.75 3.54
N LEU A 150 15.07 9.52 3.78
CA LEU A 150 13.73 9.23 4.31
C LEU A 150 13.61 9.72 5.76
N VAL A 151 12.47 10.31 6.09
CA VAL A 151 12.18 10.85 7.42
C VAL A 151 10.85 10.29 7.91
N GLU A 152 10.81 9.81 9.15
CA GLU A 152 9.56 9.37 9.77
C GLU A 152 8.62 10.53 10.03
N ALA A 153 7.31 10.30 9.86
CA ALA A 153 6.27 11.31 10.04
C ALA A 153 6.28 11.97 11.43
N ASP A 154 6.66 11.21 12.47
CA ASP A 154 6.76 11.69 13.85
C ASP A 154 7.88 12.72 14.05
N ARG A 155 8.88 12.79 13.15
CA ARG A 155 9.91 13.83 13.19
C ARG A 155 9.44 15.15 12.59
N ILE A 156 8.34 15.16 11.85
CA ILE A 156 7.71 16.37 11.34
C ILE A 156 6.70 16.82 12.38
N SER A 157 7.11 17.78 13.21
CA SER A 157 6.35 18.19 14.38
C SER A 157 6.40 19.69 14.58
N GLY A 158 5.25 20.27 14.91
CA GLY A 158 5.12 21.69 15.27
C GLY A 158 5.87 22.03 16.56
N GLU A 159 6.04 23.33 16.82
CA GLU A 159 6.53 23.76 18.13
C GLU A 159 5.47 23.48 19.20
N LEU A 160 5.93 23.17 20.43
CA LEU A 160 5.02 23.08 21.59
C LEU A 160 4.37 24.44 21.93
N ARG A 161 4.89 25.55 21.40
CA ARG A 161 4.33 26.90 21.57
C ARG A 161 3.18 27.13 20.57
N TRP A 162 2.00 26.72 21.03
CA TRP A 162 0.63 27.19 20.74
C TRP A 162 0.41 28.28 19.65
N LEU A 163 -0.65 28.08 18.84
CA LEU A 163 -1.69 29.04 18.40
C LEU A 163 -1.33 30.44 17.85
N GLU A 164 -0.06 30.78 17.63
CA GLU A 164 0.31 32.13 17.16
C GLU A 164 0.41 32.27 15.63
N ASP A 165 0.55 31.16 14.89
CA ASP A 165 0.63 31.18 13.43
C ASP A 165 -0.50 30.36 12.81
N ASP A 166 -1.53 31.05 12.32
CA ASP A 166 -2.66 30.48 11.57
C ASP A 166 -2.22 29.75 10.29
N ARG A 167 -0.93 29.82 9.91
CA ARG A 167 -0.37 29.20 8.71
C ARG A 167 0.55 28.01 9.00
N SER A 168 0.58 27.50 10.24
CA SER A 168 1.36 26.30 10.57
C SER A 168 0.45 25.13 10.96
N VAL A 169 0.64 23.98 10.31
CA VAL A 169 -0.03 22.73 10.67
C VAL A 169 1.00 21.67 10.99
N ASP A 170 1.18 21.40 12.28
CA ASP A 170 2.06 20.37 12.85
C ASP A 170 3.43 20.28 12.15
N GLY A 171 4.17 21.38 12.13
CA GLY A 171 5.53 21.38 11.58
C GLY A 171 5.60 21.57 10.06
N VAL A 172 4.48 21.85 9.39
CA VAL A 172 4.46 22.38 8.02
C VAL A 172 4.00 23.84 8.08
N CYS A 173 4.79 24.76 7.54
CA CYS A 173 4.40 26.16 7.41
C CYS A 173 3.94 26.43 5.97
N PHE A 174 2.86 27.18 5.83
CA PHE A 174 2.21 27.48 4.56
C PHE A 174 2.26 28.98 4.23
N ASP A 175 2.19 29.29 2.95
CA ASP A 175 1.93 30.65 2.50
C ASP A 175 0.43 31.01 2.58
N GLN A 176 0.08 32.22 2.16
CA GLN A 176 -1.31 32.69 2.19
C GLN A 176 -2.25 31.97 1.20
N TRP A 177 -1.71 31.17 0.28
CA TRP A 177 -2.45 30.40 -0.71
C TRP A 177 -2.53 28.91 -0.35
N GLY A 178 -1.91 28.50 0.75
CA GLY A 178 -1.86 27.11 1.20
C GLY A 178 -0.74 26.28 0.59
N ASN A 179 0.25 26.90 -0.07
CA ASN A 179 1.43 26.17 -0.54
C ASN A 179 2.42 25.96 0.62
N PRO A 180 3.02 24.77 0.77
CA PRO A 180 4.03 24.54 1.79
C PRO A 180 5.28 25.39 1.50
N VAL A 181 5.80 26.05 2.53
CA VAL A 181 6.99 26.92 2.48
C VAL A 181 8.19 26.25 3.17
N SER A 182 7.96 25.60 4.31
CA SER A 182 9.02 24.91 5.04
C SER A 182 8.46 23.82 5.94
N TYR A 183 9.32 22.84 6.25
CA TYR A 183 9.05 21.75 7.17
C TYR A 183 10.00 21.81 8.36
N ARG A 184 9.46 21.71 9.56
CA ARG A 184 10.20 21.62 10.81
C ARG A 184 10.50 20.16 11.12
N VAL A 185 11.77 19.77 10.99
CA VAL A 185 12.23 18.39 11.14
C VAL A 185 13.05 18.26 12.42
N LEU A 186 12.54 17.48 13.39
CA LEU A 186 13.27 17.16 14.62
C LEU A 186 14.58 16.42 14.30
N LYS A 187 15.67 16.75 14.99
CA LYS A 187 16.97 16.06 14.84
C LYS A 187 16.91 14.59 15.25
N HIS A 188 16.21 14.30 16.35
CA HIS A 188 15.95 12.95 16.85
C HIS A 188 14.47 12.61 16.77
N HIS A 189 14.16 11.32 16.68
CA HIS A 189 12.78 10.85 16.72
C HIS A 189 12.21 11.05 18.13
N PRO A 190 10.97 11.55 18.31
CA PRO A 190 10.43 11.88 19.64
C PRO A 190 10.26 10.68 20.58
N GLY A 191 10.30 9.45 20.04
CA GLY A 191 10.36 8.21 20.82
C GLY A 191 11.77 7.63 21.02
N ASP A 192 12.82 8.32 20.57
CA ASP A 192 14.22 7.90 20.76
C ASP A 192 14.70 8.30 22.17
N VAL A 193 15.57 7.49 22.77
CA VAL A 193 16.24 7.77 24.05
C VAL A 193 17.06 9.07 23.99
N ARG A 194 17.54 9.45 22.80
CA ARG A 194 18.32 10.68 22.59
C ARG A 194 17.47 11.94 22.51
N TYR A 195 16.16 11.81 22.39
CA TYR A 195 15.28 12.96 22.28
C TYR A 195 15.11 13.64 23.64
N MET A 196 15.41 14.93 23.71
CA MET A 196 15.09 15.77 24.87
C MET A 196 13.99 16.78 24.51
N PRO A 197 13.02 17.05 25.40
CA PRO A 197 12.07 18.14 25.20
C PRO A 197 12.81 19.48 24.97
N GLY A 198 12.55 20.13 23.84
CA GLY A 198 13.29 21.32 23.41
C GLY A 198 14.40 21.03 22.39
N ASP A 199 14.56 19.78 21.95
CA ASP A 199 15.50 19.37 20.92
C ASP A 199 15.45 20.26 19.66
N GLU A 200 16.64 20.50 19.12
CA GLU A 200 16.84 21.26 17.89
C GLU A 200 16.06 20.64 16.73
N ALA A 201 15.30 21.47 16.02
CA ALA A 201 14.72 21.13 14.74
C ALA A 201 15.43 21.89 13.63
N VAL A 202 15.56 21.25 12.48
CA VAL A 202 16.04 21.87 11.25
C VAL A 202 14.83 22.29 10.44
N LEU A 203 14.83 23.54 9.96
CA LEU A 203 13.87 23.99 8.97
C LEU A 203 14.36 23.60 7.58
N VAL A 204 13.60 22.75 6.90
CA VAL A 204 13.86 22.33 5.53
C VAL A 204 12.93 23.14 4.62
N PRO A 205 13.46 23.94 3.69
CA PRO A 205 12.64 24.62 2.68
C PRO A 205 11.78 23.61 1.93
N ALA A 206 10.53 23.98 1.65
CA ALA A 206 9.59 23.07 1.03
C ALA A 206 10.14 22.52 -0.27
N GLU A 207 10.89 23.30 -1.07
CA GLU A 207 11.52 22.89 -2.33
C GLU A 207 12.37 21.60 -2.22
N TYR A 208 12.99 21.36 -1.07
CA TYR A 208 13.83 20.19 -0.77
C TYR A 208 13.12 19.09 0.04
N MET A 209 11.82 19.22 0.28
CA MET A 209 11.01 18.22 0.98
C MET A 209 10.02 17.57 0.01
N ILE A 210 10.00 16.25 -0.01
CA ILE A 210 8.93 15.45 -0.59
C ILE A 210 8.00 15.04 0.55
N HIS A 211 6.71 15.35 0.42
CA HIS A 211 5.66 14.94 1.36
C HIS A 211 4.53 14.30 0.56
N ILE A 212 4.33 13.00 0.74
CA ILE A 212 3.26 12.26 0.05
C ILE A 212 2.27 11.71 1.08
N PHE A 213 0.99 12.08 0.91
CA PHE A 213 -0.11 11.62 1.74
C PHE A 213 -1.43 11.70 0.96
N ARG A 214 -2.47 10.99 1.41
CA ARG A 214 -3.80 11.11 0.80
C ARG A 214 -4.58 12.25 1.44
N GLN A 215 -4.96 13.24 0.65
CA GLN A 215 -5.86 14.30 1.08
C GLN A 215 -7.33 13.86 0.89
N ASP A 216 -7.83 13.01 1.79
CA ASP A 216 -9.20 12.49 1.69
C ASP A 216 -10.28 13.53 2.02
N ARG A 217 -9.91 14.66 2.65
CA ARG A 217 -10.81 15.78 2.97
C ARG A 217 -10.15 17.12 2.62
N PRO A 218 -10.88 18.08 2.00
CA PRO A 218 -10.34 19.41 1.73
C PRO A 218 -9.85 20.10 3.01
N GLY A 219 -8.65 20.69 2.94
CA GLY A 219 -8.00 21.34 4.08
C GLY A 219 -7.32 20.38 5.05
N LEU A 220 -7.19 19.09 4.71
CA LEU A 220 -6.30 18.17 5.43
C LEU A 220 -4.86 18.36 4.93
N HIS A 221 -3.92 18.65 5.85
CA HIS A 221 -2.52 18.90 5.51
C HIS A 221 -1.55 17.80 5.95
N ARG A 222 -2.02 16.83 6.74
CA ARG A 222 -1.21 15.72 7.26
C ARG A 222 -2.00 14.42 7.16
N GLY A 223 -1.33 13.34 6.80
CA GLY A 223 -2.00 12.07 6.51
C GLY A 223 -2.46 11.30 7.74
N VAL A 224 -3.51 10.49 7.57
CA VAL A 224 -3.93 9.43 8.50
C VAL A 224 -3.70 8.06 7.84
N PRO A 225 -3.36 6.99 8.61
CA PRO A 225 -3.10 5.67 8.04
C PRO A 225 -4.20 5.19 7.11
N GLU A 226 -3.83 4.63 5.96
CA GLU A 226 -4.79 4.17 4.94
C GLU A 226 -5.66 3.01 5.43
N LEU A 227 -5.20 2.30 6.47
CA LEU A 227 -5.91 1.18 7.11
C LEU A 227 -6.73 1.59 8.34
N THR A 228 -6.88 2.88 8.63
CA THR A 228 -7.52 3.39 9.86
C THR A 228 -8.89 2.75 10.13
N ALA A 229 -9.75 2.66 9.11
CA ALA A 229 -11.09 2.07 9.25
C ALA A 229 -11.05 0.56 9.52
N ALA A 230 -10.02 -0.14 9.05
CA ALA A 230 -9.84 -1.58 9.20
C ALA A 230 -9.08 -1.99 10.48
N LEU A 231 -8.45 -1.05 11.20
CA LEU A 231 -7.66 -1.38 12.41
C LEU A 231 -8.43 -2.22 13.45
N PRO A 232 -9.71 -1.92 13.79
CA PRO A 232 -10.46 -2.75 14.73
C PRO A 232 -10.74 -4.16 14.21
N LEU A 233 -10.92 -4.31 12.89
CA LEU A 233 -11.25 -5.58 12.24
C LEU A 233 -10.10 -6.58 12.37
N PHE A 234 -8.84 -6.12 12.24
CA PHE A 234 -7.67 -6.98 12.47
C PHE A 234 -7.62 -7.54 13.89
N ALA A 235 -7.94 -6.72 14.89
CA ALA A 235 -7.99 -7.16 16.28
C ALA A 235 -9.17 -8.11 16.55
N GLN A 236 -10.35 -7.83 15.97
CA GLN A 236 -11.51 -8.71 16.06
C GLN A 236 -11.25 -10.08 15.43
N LEU A 237 -10.62 -10.11 14.24
CA LEU A 237 -10.24 -11.34 13.55
C LEU A 237 -9.32 -12.21 14.41
N ARG A 238 -8.26 -11.63 15.00
CA ARG A 238 -7.36 -12.38 15.90
C ARG A 238 -8.08 -12.92 17.13
N ARG A 239 -8.91 -12.09 17.78
CA ARG A 239 -9.69 -12.51 18.95
C ARG A 239 -10.65 -13.65 18.62
N TYR A 240 -11.31 -13.57 17.46
CA TYR A 240 -12.19 -14.63 16.99
C TYR A 240 -11.43 -15.93 16.73
N ASN A 241 -10.30 -15.87 16.01
CA ASN A 241 -9.47 -17.05 15.75
C ASN A 241 -8.97 -17.70 17.05
N LEU A 242 -8.52 -16.90 18.01
CA LEU A 242 -8.09 -17.39 19.31
C LEU A 242 -9.25 -18.03 20.08
N ALA A 243 -10.43 -17.42 20.10
CA ALA A 243 -11.60 -17.97 20.77
C ALA A 243 -12.04 -19.31 20.17
N VAL A 244 -12.00 -19.45 18.84
CA VAL A 244 -12.32 -20.71 18.16
C VAL A 244 -11.26 -21.77 18.45
N LEU A 245 -9.98 -21.41 18.46
CA LEU A 245 -8.90 -22.32 18.83
C LEU A 245 -9.06 -22.80 20.27
N SER A 246 -9.22 -21.89 21.24
CA SER A 246 -9.40 -22.25 22.64
C SER A 246 -10.67 -23.07 22.90
N ALA A 247 -11.75 -22.81 22.16
CA ALA A 247 -12.95 -23.64 22.23
C ALA A 247 -12.71 -25.06 21.70
N ALA A 248 -11.94 -25.19 20.62
CA ALA A 248 -11.55 -26.48 20.06
C ALA A 248 -10.59 -27.26 20.99
N GLU A 249 -9.63 -26.57 21.61
CA GLU A 249 -8.73 -27.14 22.63
C GLU A 249 -9.51 -27.63 23.85
N ALA A 250 -10.39 -26.80 24.42
CA ALA A 250 -11.21 -27.20 25.56
C ALA A 250 -12.09 -28.42 25.25
N ALA A 251 -12.64 -28.50 24.04
CA ALA A 251 -13.41 -29.66 23.60
C ALA A 251 -12.56 -30.92 23.39
N ALA A 252 -11.29 -30.76 23.03
CA ALA A 252 -10.36 -31.87 22.89
C ALA A 252 -9.83 -32.35 24.25
N ASP A 253 -9.63 -31.44 25.20
CA ASP A 253 -9.11 -31.73 26.54
C ASP A 253 -10.14 -32.50 27.40
N PHE A 254 -11.43 -32.16 27.30
CA PHE A 254 -12.49 -32.85 28.04
C PHE A 254 -13.15 -33.94 27.18
N ALA A 255 -12.71 -35.18 27.36
CA ALA A 255 -13.29 -36.32 26.67
C ALA A 255 -14.75 -36.61 27.10
N ALA A 256 -15.07 -36.43 28.39
CA ALA A 256 -16.41 -36.58 28.94
C ALA A 256 -16.54 -35.87 30.29
N ILE A 257 -17.76 -35.46 30.63
CA ILE A 257 -18.15 -34.89 31.92
C ILE A 257 -19.21 -35.82 32.53
N LEU A 258 -19.06 -36.14 33.81
CA LEU A 258 -20.11 -36.78 34.58
C LEU A 258 -21.00 -35.71 35.21
N TYR A 259 -22.32 -35.85 35.04
CA TYR A 259 -23.31 -34.99 35.69
C TYR A 259 -24.49 -35.84 36.19
N THR A 260 -25.24 -35.33 37.16
CA THR A 260 -26.46 -35.98 37.66
C THR A 260 -27.66 -35.05 37.52
N ASP A 261 -28.80 -35.62 37.12
CA ASP A 261 -30.10 -34.93 37.07
C ASP A 261 -30.98 -35.30 38.28
N ALA A 262 -30.40 -35.94 39.30
CA ALA A 262 -31.15 -36.40 40.46
C ALA A 262 -31.77 -35.21 41.23
N PRO A 263 -33.05 -35.31 41.66
CA PRO A 263 -33.66 -34.27 42.49
C PRO A 263 -32.93 -34.15 43.83
N PRO A 264 -33.10 -33.05 44.60
CA PRO A 264 -32.36 -32.80 45.85
C PRO A 264 -32.45 -33.89 46.94
N ASN A 265 -33.37 -34.85 46.80
CA ASN A 265 -33.56 -36.01 47.68
C ASN A 265 -33.23 -37.36 47.00
N GLY A 266 -32.58 -37.36 45.83
CA GLY A 266 -32.15 -38.58 45.14
C GLY A 266 -30.87 -39.13 45.74
N GLU A 267 -30.78 -40.45 45.90
CA GLU A 267 -29.53 -41.12 46.27
C GLU A 267 -28.61 -41.16 45.04
N THR A 268 -27.50 -40.45 45.10
CA THR A 268 -26.41 -40.49 44.12
C THR A 268 -25.12 -40.81 44.84
N ASP A 269 -24.25 -41.61 44.21
CA ASP A 269 -22.91 -41.84 44.75
C ASP A 269 -22.15 -40.51 44.84
N GLU A 270 -21.44 -40.29 45.95
CA GLU A 270 -20.65 -39.08 46.20
C GLU A 270 -19.35 -39.17 45.38
N VAL A 271 -19.20 -38.29 44.39
CA VAL A 271 -17.99 -38.18 43.57
C VAL A 271 -17.32 -36.85 43.90
N GLU A 272 -16.01 -36.88 44.13
CA GLU A 272 -15.23 -35.67 44.40
C GLU A 272 -15.30 -34.70 43.21
N PRO A 273 -15.60 -33.41 43.42
CA PRO A 273 -15.65 -32.44 42.34
C PRO A 273 -14.32 -32.37 41.58
N MET A 274 -14.38 -32.45 40.25
CA MET A 274 -13.23 -32.40 39.33
C MET A 274 -12.28 -33.62 39.39
N ASP A 275 -12.73 -34.77 39.89
CA ASP A 275 -11.95 -36.00 39.81
C ASP A 275 -11.78 -36.47 38.34
N SER A 276 -10.59 -36.94 38.00
CA SER A 276 -10.23 -37.33 36.63
C SER A 276 -10.23 -38.85 36.47
N ILE A 277 -11.07 -39.38 35.58
CA ILE A 277 -11.11 -40.82 35.28
C ILE A 277 -10.28 -41.08 34.00
N PRO A 278 -9.23 -41.92 34.05
CA PRO A 278 -8.44 -42.25 32.87
C PRO A 278 -9.28 -43.04 31.86
N LEU A 279 -9.35 -42.55 30.63
CA LEU A 279 -10.04 -43.19 29.51
C LEU A 279 -9.06 -44.00 28.67
N GLU A 280 -9.23 -45.32 28.64
CA GLU A 280 -8.49 -46.19 27.74
C GLU A 280 -9.20 -46.29 26.38
N ARG A 281 -8.44 -46.21 25.28
CA ARG A 281 -9.01 -46.26 23.92
C ARG A 281 -9.71 -47.61 23.68
N ASN A 282 -10.91 -47.54 23.08
CA ASN A 282 -11.75 -48.68 22.72
C ASN A 282 -12.29 -49.51 23.91
N MET A 283 -12.28 -48.97 25.13
CA MET A 283 -12.86 -49.61 26.30
C MET A 283 -14.25 -49.05 26.62
N MET A 284 -15.15 -49.91 27.08
CA MET A 284 -16.45 -49.52 27.62
C MET A 284 -16.32 -49.32 29.13
N LEU A 285 -16.59 -48.11 29.62
CA LEU A 285 -16.54 -47.77 31.05
C LEU A 285 -17.94 -47.76 31.67
N THR A 286 -18.01 -48.16 32.94
CA THR A 286 -19.21 -48.01 33.77
C THR A 286 -19.15 -46.69 34.53
N VAL A 287 -20.28 -46.00 34.65
CA VAL A 287 -20.41 -44.76 35.44
C VAL A 287 -21.07 -45.03 36.80
N PRO A 288 -20.76 -44.25 37.86
CA PRO A 288 -21.41 -44.37 39.16
C PRO A 288 -22.93 -44.26 39.12
N ALA A 289 -23.63 -44.80 40.11
CA ALA A 289 -25.08 -44.86 40.11
C ALA A 289 -25.69 -43.45 40.21
N GLY A 290 -26.65 -43.15 39.33
CA GLY A 290 -27.30 -41.83 39.25
C GLY A 290 -26.51 -40.76 38.48
N TRP A 291 -25.30 -41.08 37.99
CA TRP A 291 -24.49 -40.20 37.14
C TRP A 291 -24.61 -40.58 35.66
N LYS A 292 -24.64 -39.56 34.81
CA LYS A 292 -24.67 -39.67 33.36
C LYS A 292 -23.38 -39.13 32.78
N MET A 293 -22.86 -39.82 31.76
CA MET A 293 -21.77 -39.31 30.95
C MET A 293 -22.33 -38.41 29.86
N GLY A 294 -21.94 -37.14 29.88
CA GLY A 294 -22.12 -36.20 28.78
C GLY A 294 -20.78 -35.93 28.12
N GLN A 295 -20.74 -35.89 26.79
CA GLN A 295 -19.61 -35.28 26.12
C GLN A 295 -19.74 -33.75 26.21
N LEU A 296 -18.64 -33.03 26.43
CA LEU A 296 -18.66 -31.58 26.25
C LEU A 296 -18.92 -31.34 24.76
N ASP A 297 -20.12 -30.89 24.43
CA ASP A 297 -20.49 -30.50 23.06
C ASP A 297 -20.19 -29.00 22.89
N PRO A 298 -19.05 -28.61 22.29
CA PRO A 298 -18.80 -27.22 21.96
C PRO A 298 -19.80 -26.78 20.88
N LYS A 299 -20.93 -26.20 21.29
CA LYS A 299 -21.97 -25.67 20.38
C LYS A 299 -21.52 -24.48 19.51
N GLN A 300 -20.24 -24.09 19.56
CA GLN A 300 -19.70 -23.08 18.66
C GLN A 300 -19.59 -23.68 17.26
N PRO A 301 -20.25 -23.11 16.23
CA PRO A 301 -20.22 -23.65 14.89
C PRO A 301 -18.85 -23.39 14.25
N ALA A 302 -17.89 -24.26 14.51
CA ALA A 302 -16.60 -24.28 13.81
C ALA A 302 -16.78 -24.38 12.28
N SER A 303 -17.91 -24.95 11.83
CA SER A 303 -18.30 -25.04 10.42
C SER A 303 -18.39 -23.70 9.69
N ASN A 304 -18.67 -22.59 10.41
CA ASN A 304 -18.88 -21.27 9.81
C ASN A 304 -17.68 -20.32 10.02
N HIS A 305 -16.60 -20.82 10.62
CA HIS A 305 -15.39 -20.03 10.89
C HIS A 305 -14.81 -19.42 9.61
N SER A 306 -14.70 -20.21 8.55
CA SER A 306 -14.17 -19.77 7.26
C SER A 306 -14.99 -18.65 6.61
N GLU A 307 -16.32 -18.72 6.69
CA GLU A 307 -17.22 -17.70 6.16
C GLU A 307 -17.07 -16.38 6.91
N PHE A 308 -16.97 -16.43 8.24
CA PHE A 308 -16.74 -15.24 9.05
C PHE A 308 -15.39 -14.60 8.75
N VAL A 309 -14.30 -15.39 8.69
CA VAL A 309 -12.97 -14.90 8.31
C VAL A 309 -13.02 -14.22 6.94
N LYS A 310 -13.71 -14.84 5.97
CA LYS A 310 -13.88 -14.28 4.62
C LYS A 310 -14.63 -12.95 4.61
N ILE A 311 -15.70 -12.80 5.40
CA ILE A 311 -16.44 -11.54 5.52
C ILE A 311 -15.53 -10.44 6.07
N ILE A 312 -14.82 -10.71 7.16
CA ILE A 312 -13.93 -9.72 7.80
C ILE A 312 -12.78 -9.32 6.86
N LEU A 313 -12.14 -10.29 6.19
CA LEU A 313 -11.10 -9.99 5.20
C LEU A 313 -11.66 -9.21 4.00
N SER A 314 -12.87 -9.50 3.54
CA SER A 314 -13.51 -8.75 2.47
C SER A 314 -13.77 -7.28 2.86
N GLU A 315 -14.15 -7.04 4.11
CA GLU A 315 -14.33 -5.68 4.66
C GLU A 315 -12.99 -4.94 4.76
N ILE A 316 -11.95 -5.61 5.27
CA ILE A 316 -10.58 -5.07 5.32
C ILE A 316 -10.08 -4.72 3.91
N ALA A 317 -10.31 -5.59 2.92
CA ALA A 317 -9.89 -5.38 1.54
C ALA A 317 -10.45 -4.09 0.94
N ARG A 318 -11.70 -3.72 1.28
CA ARG A 318 -12.32 -2.47 0.81
C ARG A 318 -11.60 -1.22 1.31
N CYS A 319 -11.04 -1.25 2.51
CA CYS A 319 -10.28 -0.13 3.08
C CYS A 319 -9.06 0.25 2.21
N ALA A 320 -8.41 -0.76 1.61
CA ALA A 320 -7.23 -0.59 0.74
C ALA A 320 -7.55 -0.63 -0.76
N VAL A 321 -8.85 -0.58 -1.14
CA VAL A 321 -9.29 -0.69 -2.54
C VAL A 321 -8.71 -1.94 -3.24
N THR A 322 -8.64 -3.05 -2.50
CA THR A 322 -8.27 -4.37 -3.00
C THR A 322 -9.47 -5.33 -2.89
N THR A 323 -9.29 -6.58 -3.32
CA THR A 323 -10.34 -7.62 -3.25
C THR A 323 -9.96 -8.72 -2.28
N TYR A 324 -10.94 -9.55 -1.90
CA TYR A 324 -10.71 -10.69 -1.01
C TYR A 324 -9.66 -11.64 -1.59
N GLY A 325 -9.74 -11.98 -2.88
CA GLY A 325 -8.82 -12.94 -3.48
C GLY A 325 -7.37 -12.47 -3.41
N THR A 326 -7.14 -11.19 -3.71
CA THR A 326 -5.81 -10.56 -3.64
C THR A 326 -5.31 -10.43 -2.20
N LEU A 327 -6.16 -10.03 -1.25
CA LEU A 327 -5.77 -9.88 0.17
C LEU A 327 -5.50 -11.24 0.85
N ALA A 328 -6.40 -12.21 0.66
CA ALA A 328 -6.36 -13.50 1.32
C ALA A 328 -5.41 -14.48 0.61
N GLY A 329 -5.07 -14.23 -0.65
CA GLY A 329 -4.37 -15.19 -1.52
C GLY A 329 -5.24 -16.40 -1.88
N ASP A 330 -6.58 -16.25 -1.82
CA ASP A 330 -7.54 -17.33 -2.04
C ASP A 330 -8.44 -17.04 -3.24
N PHE A 331 -8.21 -17.79 -4.31
CA PHE A 331 -8.97 -17.71 -5.56
C PHE A 331 -9.88 -18.93 -5.78
N SER A 332 -10.08 -19.78 -4.77
CA SER A 332 -10.84 -21.04 -4.89
C SER A 332 -12.29 -20.84 -5.37
N GLY A 333 -12.90 -19.69 -5.06
CA GLY A 333 -14.26 -19.33 -5.48
C GLY A 333 -14.34 -18.58 -6.81
N HIS A 334 -13.25 -18.44 -7.56
CA HIS A 334 -13.20 -17.61 -8.77
C HIS A 334 -13.23 -18.46 -10.05
N ASN A 335 -13.98 -17.99 -11.04
CA ASN A 335 -13.79 -18.35 -12.44
C ASN A 335 -12.97 -17.27 -13.17
N TYR A 336 -12.62 -17.53 -14.44
CA TYR A 336 -11.81 -16.63 -15.26
C TYR A 336 -12.38 -15.20 -15.32
N ALA A 337 -13.70 -15.05 -15.48
CA ALA A 337 -14.35 -13.75 -15.58
C ALA A 337 -14.32 -12.99 -14.24
N SER A 338 -14.66 -13.67 -13.13
CA SER A 338 -14.64 -13.06 -11.79
C SER A 338 -13.23 -12.67 -11.35
N GLY A 339 -12.22 -13.52 -11.60
CA GLY A 339 -10.83 -13.19 -11.25
C GLY A 339 -10.29 -12.00 -12.03
N ARG A 340 -10.71 -11.84 -13.30
CA ARG A 340 -10.37 -10.67 -14.09
C ARG A 340 -11.04 -9.40 -13.54
N LEU A 341 -12.32 -9.46 -13.17
CA LEU A 341 -13.03 -8.30 -12.62
C LEU A 341 -12.39 -7.82 -11.31
N ASP A 342 -12.02 -8.75 -10.43
CA ASP A 342 -11.35 -8.45 -9.17
C ASP A 342 -10.02 -7.71 -9.39
N ASN A 343 -9.15 -8.27 -10.23
CA ASN A 343 -7.85 -7.66 -10.54
C ASN A 343 -8.00 -6.32 -11.28
N GLN A 344 -9.03 -6.11 -12.09
CA GLN A 344 -9.23 -4.84 -12.80
C GLN A 344 -9.50 -3.65 -11.88
N ILE A 345 -10.31 -3.85 -10.82
CA ILE A 345 -10.60 -2.79 -9.84
C ILE A 345 -9.32 -2.43 -9.10
N TYR A 346 -8.56 -3.44 -8.67
CA TYR A 346 -7.29 -3.28 -7.99
C TYR A 346 -6.22 -2.61 -8.88
N HIS A 347 -5.99 -3.10 -10.10
CA HIS A 347 -5.01 -2.49 -11.01
C HIS A 347 -5.34 -1.03 -11.33
N LYS A 348 -6.63 -0.68 -11.44
CA LYS A 348 -7.03 0.72 -11.62
C LYS A 348 -6.64 1.58 -10.42
N SER A 349 -6.79 1.09 -9.19
CA SER A 349 -6.36 1.84 -8.00
C SER A 349 -4.84 2.02 -7.98
N ILE A 350 -4.07 0.99 -8.37
CA ILE A 350 -2.60 1.08 -8.51
C ILE A 350 -2.19 2.10 -9.57
N LEU A 351 -2.87 2.16 -10.73
CA LEU A 351 -2.57 3.14 -11.78
C LEU A 351 -2.81 4.58 -11.31
N VAL A 352 -3.89 4.82 -10.57
CA VAL A 352 -4.17 6.13 -9.96
C VAL A 352 -3.10 6.49 -8.93
N ASP A 353 -2.70 5.52 -8.10
CA ASP A 353 -1.65 5.74 -7.10
C ASP A 353 -0.31 6.05 -7.80
N ARG A 354 0.09 5.30 -8.84
CA ARG A 354 1.29 5.58 -9.64
C ARG A 354 1.28 6.98 -10.23
N SER A 355 0.16 7.42 -10.81
CA SER A 355 0.03 8.80 -11.31
C SER A 355 0.23 9.85 -10.21
N PHE A 356 -0.25 9.57 -8.99
CA PHE A 356 -0.01 10.43 -7.83
C PHE A 356 1.46 10.42 -7.38
N TRP A 357 2.14 9.27 -7.45
CA TRP A 357 3.60 9.20 -7.24
C TRP A 357 4.38 9.97 -8.30
N GLU A 358 3.97 9.93 -9.56
CA GLU A 358 4.59 10.71 -10.62
C GLU A 358 4.51 12.21 -10.33
N SER A 359 3.32 12.72 -9.99
CA SER A 359 3.10 14.15 -9.76
C SER A 359 3.81 14.66 -8.50
N GLU A 360 3.64 13.98 -7.36
CA GLU A 360 4.09 14.49 -6.06
C GLU A 360 5.55 14.15 -5.74
N VAL A 361 6.08 13.08 -6.33
CA VAL A 361 7.38 12.51 -5.95
C VAL A 361 8.34 12.51 -7.11
N LEU A 362 8.03 11.81 -8.20
CA LEU A 362 9.02 11.53 -9.25
C LEU A 362 9.38 12.77 -10.07
N ASN A 363 8.39 13.57 -10.46
CA ASN A 363 8.64 14.80 -11.22
C ASN A 363 9.54 15.76 -10.45
N ARG A 364 9.32 15.84 -9.13
CA ARG A 364 10.12 16.68 -8.24
C ARG A 364 11.54 16.16 -8.05
N ILE A 365 11.71 14.85 -7.87
CA ILE A 365 13.02 14.21 -7.83
C ILE A 365 13.77 14.50 -9.14
N PHE A 366 13.11 14.27 -10.26
CA PHE A 366 13.71 14.46 -11.58
C PHE A 366 14.06 15.92 -11.84
N GLU A 367 13.22 16.88 -11.46
CA GLU A 367 13.51 18.30 -11.62
C GLU A 367 14.81 18.72 -10.91
N VAL A 368 14.99 18.30 -9.65
CA VAL A 368 16.21 18.61 -8.87
C VAL A 368 17.41 17.82 -9.40
N TRP A 369 17.22 16.54 -9.74
CA TRP A 369 18.26 15.71 -10.33
C TRP A 369 18.75 16.28 -11.66
N PHE A 370 17.83 16.71 -12.53
CA PHE A 370 18.12 17.19 -13.86
C PHE A 370 18.81 18.56 -13.83
N ARG A 371 18.43 19.42 -12.87
CA ARG A 371 19.17 20.66 -12.56
C ARG A 371 20.63 20.37 -12.24
N GLU A 372 20.88 19.44 -11.31
CA GLU A 372 22.25 19.08 -10.92
C GLU A 372 23.02 18.38 -12.06
N TYR A 373 22.36 17.52 -12.83
CA TYR A 373 22.93 16.87 -14.00
C TYR A 373 23.38 17.89 -15.04
N ARG A 374 22.51 18.85 -15.40
CA ARG A 374 22.84 19.92 -16.37
C ARG A 374 24.01 20.78 -15.92
N LEU A 375 24.09 21.10 -14.62
CA LEU A 375 25.25 21.81 -14.07
C LEU A 375 26.54 21.00 -14.22
N THR A 376 26.46 19.68 -14.02
CA THR A 376 27.62 18.80 -14.13
C THR A 376 28.04 18.56 -15.59
N ALA A 377 27.07 18.50 -16.50
CA ALA A 377 27.27 18.30 -17.93
C ALA A 377 27.47 19.60 -18.73
N MET A 378 27.43 20.77 -18.06
CA MET A 378 27.52 22.10 -18.69
C MET A 378 26.49 22.33 -19.81
N LEU A 379 25.29 21.79 -19.63
CA LEU A 379 24.17 21.94 -20.56
C LEU A 379 23.38 23.23 -20.26
N PRO A 380 22.75 23.87 -21.27
CA PRO A 380 21.87 25.02 -21.04
C PRO A 380 20.71 24.63 -20.12
N PHE A 381 19.90 25.58 -19.64
CA PHE A 381 18.69 25.25 -18.86
C PHE A 381 17.44 25.37 -19.74
N THR A 382 16.95 24.25 -20.26
CA THR A 382 15.74 24.13 -21.08
C THR A 382 14.77 23.14 -20.42
N PRO A 383 13.47 23.46 -20.34
CA PRO A 383 12.48 22.49 -19.89
C PRO A 383 12.27 21.45 -20.99
N GLU A 384 12.50 20.18 -20.67
CA GLU A 384 12.25 19.06 -21.57
C GLU A 384 11.04 18.28 -21.07
N ARG A 385 10.28 17.71 -22.01
CA ARG A 385 9.16 16.83 -21.66
C ARG A 385 9.69 15.44 -21.37
N HIS A 386 9.12 14.81 -20.35
CA HIS A 386 9.39 13.42 -19.99
C HIS A 386 8.09 12.73 -19.58
N THR A 387 8.13 11.41 -19.56
CA THR A 387 7.08 10.56 -19.01
C THR A 387 7.71 9.44 -18.18
N TRP A 388 6.90 8.82 -17.33
CA TRP A 388 7.30 7.64 -16.57
C TRP A 388 6.63 6.40 -17.13
N PHE A 389 7.33 5.28 -17.05
CA PHE A 389 6.72 3.97 -17.25
C PHE A 389 7.09 3.03 -16.10
N TRP A 390 6.18 2.11 -15.81
CA TRP A 390 6.21 1.25 -14.63
C TRP A 390 6.16 -0.21 -15.02
N ASP A 391 6.24 -1.11 -14.05
CA ASP A 391 6.06 -2.53 -14.31
C ASP A 391 4.63 -2.83 -14.77
N GLY A 392 4.54 -3.73 -15.75
CA GLY A 392 3.30 -4.17 -16.34
C GLY A 392 2.43 -5.03 -15.43
N PHE A 393 1.15 -5.14 -15.79
CA PHE A 393 0.25 -6.10 -15.18
C PHE A 393 0.12 -7.31 -16.12
N PRO A 394 0.67 -8.48 -15.75
CA PRO A 394 0.60 -9.65 -16.61
C PRO A 394 -0.85 -10.10 -16.80
N HIS A 395 -1.24 -10.40 -18.03
CA HIS A 395 -2.55 -10.98 -18.29
C HIS A 395 -2.59 -12.46 -17.87
N VAL A 396 -3.75 -12.92 -17.38
CA VAL A 396 -3.96 -14.31 -16.95
C VAL A 396 -3.80 -15.30 -18.12
N ASP A 397 -4.07 -14.85 -19.34
CA ASP A 397 -3.99 -15.65 -20.57
C ASP A 397 -3.05 -14.95 -21.56
N PRO A 398 -1.75 -15.33 -21.61
CA PRO A 398 -0.77 -14.71 -22.50
C PRO A 398 -1.13 -14.86 -23.99
N GLY A 399 -1.80 -15.95 -24.38
CA GLY A 399 -2.20 -16.17 -25.77
C GLY A 399 -3.23 -15.14 -26.24
N LYS A 400 -4.27 -14.89 -25.43
CA LYS A 400 -5.26 -13.84 -25.74
C LYS A 400 -4.65 -12.44 -25.76
N GLU A 401 -3.69 -12.18 -24.89
CA GLU A 401 -2.97 -10.92 -24.87
C GLU A 401 -2.15 -10.71 -26.16
N ALA A 402 -1.35 -11.70 -26.55
CA ALA A 402 -0.56 -11.65 -27.78
C ALA A 402 -1.45 -11.44 -29.02
N THR A 403 -2.56 -12.18 -29.16
CA THR A 403 -3.52 -11.98 -30.26
C THR A 403 -4.16 -10.60 -30.24
N ALA A 404 -4.43 -10.04 -29.06
CA ALA A 404 -4.95 -8.69 -28.94
C ALA A 404 -3.91 -7.63 -29.32
N GLN A 405 -2.65 -7.81 -28.93
CA GLN A 405 -1.53 -6.93 -29.29
C GLN A 405 -1.30 -6.94 -30.80
N GLU A 406 -1.25 -8.12 -31.43
CA GLU A 406 -1.14 -8.28 -32.88
C GLU A 406 -2.25 -7.51 -33.61
N LYS A 407 -3.51 -7.71 -33.21
CA LYS A 407 -4.66 -7.02 -33.82
C LYS A 407 -4.59 -5.49 -33.65
N ARG A 408 -4.17 -4.99 -32.49
CA ARG A 408 -4.07 -3.54 -32.22
C ARG A 408 -2.93 -2.89 -33.00
N LEU A 409 -1.81 -3.58 -33.16
CA LEU A 409 -0.70 -3.11 -33.97
C LEU A 409 -1.08 -3.14 -35.47
N ALA A 410 -1.72 -4.23 -35.92
CA ALA A 410 -2.17 -4.37 -37.30
C ALA A 410 -3.22 -3.32 -37.72
N ASN A 411 -4.10 -2.92 -36.80
CA ASN A 411 -5.13 -1.91 -37.06
C ASN A 411 -4.71 -0.47 -36.66
N ASN A 412 -3.46 -0.27 -36.24
CA ASN A 412 -2.90 1.03 -35.82
C ASN A 412 -3.66 1.73 -34.68
N THR A 413 -4.35 0.99 -33.81
CA THR A 413 -4.99 1.56 -32.60
C THR A 413 -4.03 1.67 -31.41
N THR A 414 -2.80 1.15 -31.56
CA THR A 414 -1.74 1.23 -30.56
C THR A 414 -0.38 1.46 -31.24
N THR A 415 0.66 1.72 -30.46
CA THR A 415 2.05 1.87 -30.93
C THR A 415 2.97 0.87 -30.24
N LEU A 416 4.14 0.60 -30.83
CA LEU A 416 5.17 -0.23 -30.18
C LEU A 416 5.60 0.34 -28.82
N ALA A 417 5.70 1.67 -28.73
CA ALA A 417 5.96 2.37 -27.48
C ALA A 417 4.90 2.05 -26.42
N ALA A 418 3.62 2.14 -26.78
CA ALA A 418 2.52 1.88 -25.85
C ALA A 418 2.45 0.41 -25.40
N GLU A 419 2.71 -0.56 -26.29
CA GLU A 419 2.71 -1.98 -25.91
C GLU A 419 3.96 -2.36 -25.12
N CYS A 420 5.16 -1.86 -25.46
CA CYS A 420 6.37 -2.10 -24.66
C CYS A 420 6.24 -1.48 -23.27
N ALA A 421 5.68 -0.27 -23.17
CA ALA A 421 5.46 0.40 -21.89
C ALA A 421 4.50 -0.38 -20.98
N LYS A 422 3.51 -1.10 -21.53
CA LYS A 422 2.64 -2.01 -20.75
C LYS A 422 3.40 -3.17 -20.15
N ASP A 423 4.49 -3.62 -20.77
CA ASP A 423 5.38 -4.64 -20.22
C ASP A 423 6.48 -4.03 -19.34
N GLY A 424 6.49 -2.70 -19.16
CA GLY A 424 7.54 -1.99 -18.45
C GLY A 424 8.87 -1.94 -19.21
N ARG A 425 8.85 -1.99 -20.53
CA ARG A 425 10.05 -1.94 -21.38
C ARG A 425 10.05 -0.67 -22.23
N ASP A 426 11.24 -0.12 -22.43
CA ASP A 426 11.45 0.91 -23.45
C ASP A 426 11.51 0.28 -24.85
N TYR A 427 10.79 0.86 -25.80
CA TYR A 427 10.67 0.32 -27.15
C TYR A 427 11.95 0.49 -27.96
N MET A 428 12.70 1.58 -27.77
CA MET A 428 13.96 1.81 -28.49
C MET A 428 14.99 0.77 -28.09
N SER A 429 15.11 0.52 -26.79
CA SER A 429 15.93 -0.55 -26.22
C SER A 429 15.57 -1.92 -26.79
N VAL A 430 14.28 -2.24 -26.89
CA VAL A 430 13.80 -3.49 -27.50
C VAL A 430 14.17 -3.58 -28.98
N LEU A 431 14.02 -2.50 -29.75
CA LEU A 431 14.37 -2.47 -31.17
C LEU A 431 15.89 -2.61 -31.40
N HIS A 432 16.71 -1.89 -30.61
CA HIS A 432 18.16 -2.00 -30.66
C HIS A 432 18.66 -3.40 -30.29
N GLN A 433 18.07 -4.01 -29.26
CA GLN A 433 18.39 -5.38 -28.87
C GLN A 433 18.00 -6.38 -29.97
N ARG A 434 16.79 -6.24 -30.54
CA ARG A 434 16.34 -7.07 -31.66
C ARG A 434 17.24 -6.94 -32.88
N ALA A 435 17.72 -5.73 -33.20
CA ALA A 435 18.66 -5.52 -34.30
C ALA A 435 20.01 -6.24 -34.06
N LYS A 436 20.53 -6.22 -32.83
CA LYS A 436 21.74 -6.97 -32.43
C LYS A 436 21.53 -8.47 -32.56
N GLU A 437 20.40 -8.98 -32.06
CA GLU A 437 20.03 -10.39 -32.13
C GLU A 437 19.93 -10.88 -33.57
N LEU A 438 19.23 -10.16 -34.43
CA LEU A 438 19.11 -10.50 -35.86
C LEU A 438 20.48 -10.54 -36.55
N LYS A 439 21.35 -9.57 -36.27
CA LYS A 439 22.72 -9.55 -36.81
C LYS A 439 23.53 -10.76 -36.32
N LEU A 440 23.41 -11.11 -35.04
CA LEU A 440 24.10 -12.25 -34.46
C LEU A 440 23.57 -13.59 -35.00
N MET A 441 22.24 -13.73 -35.14
CA MET A 441 21.60 -14.91 -35.72
C MET A 441 22.08 -15.16 -37.15
N ARG A 442 22.14 -14.10 -37.98
CA ARG A 442 22.69 -14.18 -39.34
C ARG A 442 24.16 -14.62 -39.34
N ASN A 443 24.98 -14.09 -38.43
CA ASN A 443 26.38 -14.49 -38.31
C ASN A 443 26.56 -15.94 -37.86
N LEU A 444 25.64 -16.46 -37.03
CA LEU A 444 25.67 -17.83 -36.51
C LEU A 444 24.91 -18.84 -37.41
N GLY A 445 24.32 -18.39 -38.51
CA GLY A 445 23.51 -19.23 -39.40
C GLY A 445 22.19 -19.72 -38.80
N ILE A 446 21.66 -19.01 -37.79
CA ILE A 446 20.37 -19.34 -37.15
C ILE A 446 19.24 -18.73 -38.01
N PRO A 447 18.28 -19.53 -38.50
CA PRO A 447 17.20 -19.03 -39.35
C PRO A 447 16.33 -18.00 -38.62
N VAL A 448 16.09 -16.86 -39.26
CA VAL A 448 15.24 -15.77 -38.75
C VAL A 448 13.80 -15.98 -39.24
N THR A 449 12.85 -15.98 -38.31
CA THR A 449 11.43 -16.15 -38.63
C THR A 449 10.91 -15.00 -39.50
N GLY A 450 10.40 -15.31 -40.70
CA GLY A 450 9.81 -14.34 -41.62
C GLY A 450 10.72 -13.86 -42.76
N GLU A 451 11.98 -14.28 -42.81
CA GLU A 451 12.83 -14.06 -43.99
C GLU A 451 12.54 -15.13 -45.05
N GLN A 452 11.90 -14.76 -46.16
CA GLN A 452 11.94 -15.55 -47.39
C GLN A 452 13.32 -15.32 -48.03
N PHE A 453 14.14 -16.37 -48.10
CA PHE A 453 15.37 -16.34 -48.89
C PHE A 453 14.98 -16.19 -50.37
N THR A 454 15.04 -14.97 -50.91
CA THR A 454 15.12 -14.78 -52.36
C THR A 454 16.54 -15.14 -52.78
N GLU A 455 16.76 -16.40 -53.15
CA GLU A 455 17.94 -16.81 -53.90
C GLU A 455 17.99 -15.98 -55.18
N THR A 456 18.95 -15.05 -55.25
CA THR A 456 19.26 -14.37 -56.50
C THR A 456 20.09 -15.34 -57.32
N SER A 457 19.45 -16.06 -58.23
CA SER A 457 20.12 -16.91 -59.22
C SER A 457 21.01 -16.04 -60.09
N THR A 458 22.33 -16.15 -59.92
CA THR A 458 23.32 -15.63 -60.86
C THR A 458 23.21 -16.43 -62.16
N GLU A 459 22.74 -15.79 -63.24
CA GLU A 459 22.84 -16.33 -64.60
C GLU A 459 24.32 -16.44 -65.02
N PRO A 460 24.72 -17.49 -65.75
CA PRO A 460 26.08 -17.60 -66.26
C PRO A 460 26.31 -16.68 -67.47
N GLU A 461 27.40 -15.91 -67.44
CA GLU A 461 27.88 -15.10 -68.56
C GLU A 461 28.13 -15.97 -69.80
N ASN A 462 27.50 -15.59 -70.91
CA ASN A 462 27.66 -16.19 -72.23
C ASN A 462 28.94 -15.61 -72.89
N ASP A 463 29.94 -16.46 -73.06
CA ASP A 463 31.20 -16.18 -73.76
C ASP A 463 30.96 -16.06 -75.28
N GLY A 464 30.85 -14.82 -75.75
CA GLY A 464 30.72 -14.47 -77.16
C GLY A 464 32.05 -13.97 -77.74
N SER A 465 32.90 -14.90 -78.18
CA SER A 465 34.11 -14.62 -78.95
C SER A 465 33.78 -14.24 -80.40
N GLU A 466 34.16 -13.03 -80.84
CA GLU A 466 34.35 -12.70 -82.27
C GLU A 466 35.83 -12.39 -82.55
N PRO A 467 36.42 -12.92 -83.64
CA PRO A 467 37.82 -12.73 -83.99
C PRO A 467 38.01 -11.44 -84.81
N LYS A 468 39.14 -10.75 -84.63
CA LYS A 468 39.63 -9.72 -85.54
C LYS A 468 40.77 -10.27 -86.40
N GLU A 469 40.63 -10.05 -87.71
CA GLU A 469 41.70 -10.09 -88.72
C GLU A 469 42.76 -9.01 -88.48
#